data_AF-A0AAE9LT91-F1
#
_entry.id   AF-A0AAE9LT91-F1
#
_cell.length_a   1.000
_cell.length_b   1.000
_cell.length_c   1.000
_cell.angle_alpha   90.00
_cell.angle_beta   90.00
_cell.angle_gamma   90.00
#
_symmetry.space_group_name_H-M   'P 1'
#
loop_
_entity.id
_entity.type
_entity.pdbx_description
1 polymer ?
#
loop_
_entity_poly.entity_id
_entity_poly.type
_entity_poly.pdbx_seq_one_letter_code
_entity_poly.pdbx_strand_id
1 'polypeptide(L)'
;MHKFLIETYLYLSNSDFMPEVHHRIMSHLHPSKDHIIVAHSLGTVIAYHLLHQFTHFRAHRFITLDSPLAFKVIQEKLTLPISRPPQLHGDWFNFYSPDDFLTAFP
;
A
#
# COMPACT_ATOMS: atom_id res chain seq x y z
N MET A 1 7.76 8.13 -23.36
CA MET A 1 7.24 6.92 -22.68
C MET A 1 6.96 7.26 -21.23
N HIS A 2 5.75 6.97 -20.76
CA HIS A 2 5.18 7.39 -19.48
C HIS A 2 6.01 6.90 -18.28
N LYS A 3 6.81 7.79 -17.66
CA LYS A 3 7.55 7.49 -16.41
C LYS A 3 6.65 6.81 -15.37
N PHE A 4 5.40 7.24 -15.21
CA PHE A 4 4.45 6.66 -14.25
C PHE A 4 4.13 5.16 -14.48
N LEU A 5 4.08 4.70 -15.74
CA LEU A 5 3.80 3.28 -16.05
C LEU A 5 5.00 2.40 -15.68
N ILE A 6 6.22 2.92 -15.84
CA ILE A 6 7.45 2.21 -15.50
C ILE A 6 7.60 2.11 -13.96
N GLU A 7 7.29 3.19 -13.24
CA GLU A 7 7.41 3.26 -11.77
C GLU A 7 6.57 2.18 -11.06
N THR A 8 5.41 1.82 -11.64
CA THR A 8 4.51 0.79 -11.10
C THR A 8 5.16 -0.60 -11.10
N TYR A 9 5.80 -0.99 -12.21
CA TYR A 9 6.54 -2.26 -12.31
C TYR A 9 7.80 -2.25 -11.42
N LEU A 10 8.53 -1.13 -11.42
CA LEU A 10 9.78 -1.00 -10.69
C LEU A 10 9.62 -1.17 -9.18
N TYR A 11 8.49 -0.78 -8.59
CA TYR A 11 8.30 -0.88 -7.15
C TYR A 11 8.45 -2.31 -6.60
N LEU A 12 7.92 -3.30 -7.31
CA LEU A 12 8.02 -4.71 -6.89
C LEU A 12 9.24 -5.42 -7.48
N SER A 13 9.84 -4.90 -8.55
CA SER A 13 10.94 -5.57 -9.26
C SER A 13 12.33 -5.01 -8.96
N ASN A 14 12.42 -3.81 -8.36
CA ASN A 14 13.68 -3.12 -8.11
C ASN A 14 13.78 -2.72 -6.62
N SER A 15 14.71 -3.36 -5.91
CA SER A 15 14.95 -3.15 -4.48
C SER A 15 15.40 -1.73 -4.14
N ASP A 16 16.02 -1.01 -5.07
CA ASP A 16 16.55 0.33 -4.85
C ASP A 16 15.50 1.42 -5.10
N PHE A 17 14.50 1.13 -5.94
CA PHE A 17 13.42 2.07 -6.25
C PHE A 17 12.36 2.11 -5.14
N MET A 18 12.10 0.98 -4.49
CA MET A 18 11.12 0.85 -3.41
C MET A 18 11.38 1.85 -2.25
N PRO A 19 12.60 1.97 -1.69
CA PRO A 19 12.91 2.96 -0.66
C PRO A 19 12.71 4.41 -1.10
N GLU A 20 12.96 4.74 -2.37
CA GLU A 20 12.75 6.11 -2.89
C GLU A 20 11.26 6.50 -2.84
N VAL A 21 10.39 5.58 -3.27
CA VAL A 21 8.94 5.76 -3.22
C VAL A 21 8.48 5.95 -1.78
N HIS A 22 8.97 5.10 -0.86
CA HIS A 22 8.64 5.22 0.56
C HIS A 22 9.10 6.55 1.15
N HIS A 23 10.32 6.98 0.86
CA HIS A 23 10.86 8.24 1.37
C HIS A 23 10.05 9.45 0.89
N ARG A 24 9.61 9.44 -0.37
CA ARG A 24 8.75 10.49 -0.94
C ARG A 24 7.38 10.56 -0.26
N ILE A 25 6.79 9.43 0.12
CA ILE A 25 5.52 9.42 0.85
C ILE A 25 5.75 9.89 2.30
N MET A 26 6.76 9.36 2.97
CA MET A 26 7.08 9.68 4.37
C MET A 26 7.39 11.17 4.59
N SER A 27 8.00 11.86 3.61
CA SER A 27 8.29 13.29 3.73
C SER A 27 7.03 14.18 3.83
N HIS A 28 5.85 13.63 3.53
CA HIS A 28 4.57 14.32 3.62
C HIS A 28 3.74 13.87 4.84
N LEU A 29 4.19 12.87 5.60
CA LEU A 29 3.50 12.37 6.79
C LEU A 29 4.02 13.05 8.05
N HIS A 30 3.13 13.76 8.75
CA HIS A 30 3.47 14.44 9.99
C HIS A 30 3.34 13.48 11.20
N PRO A 31 4.41 13.22 11.98
CA PRO A 31 4.39 12.21 13.04
C PRO A 31 3.32 12.42 14.13
N SER A 32 3.00 13.68 14.44
CA SER A 32 2.06 14.05 15.50
C SER A 32 0.60 14.22 15.05
N LYS A 33 0.29 14.06 13.76
CA LYS A 33 -1.07 14.18 13.24
C LYS A 33 -1.66 12.80 12.99
N ASP A 34 -2.98 12.71 13.11
CA ASP A 34 -3.72 11.53 12.66
C ASP A 34 -3.92 11.60 11.14
N HIS A 35 -3.71 10.45 10.49
CA HIS A 35 -3.80 10.33 9.02
C HIS A 35 -4.96 9.43 8.60
N ILE A 36 -5.58 9.79 7.47
CA ILE A 36 -6.41 8.89 6.67
C ILE A 36 -5.62 8.58 5.40
N ILE A 37 -5.38 7.30 5.15
CA ILE A 37 -4.64 6.83 3.98
C ILE A 37 -5.65 6.30 2.98
N VAL A 38 -5.61 6.84 1.76
CA VAL A 38 -6.41 6.35 0.64
C VAL A 38 -5.46 5.83 -0.43
N ALA A 39 -5.69 4.59 -0.86
CA ALA A 39 -4.83 3.92 -1.82
C ALA A 39 -5.65 3.17 -2.87
N HIS A 40 -5.16 3.15 -4.11
CA HIS A 40 -5.83 2.49 -5.23
C HIS A 40 -4.85 1.56 -5.94
N SER A 41 -5.30 0.36 -6.33
CA SER A 41 -4.50 -0.60 -7.11
C SER A 41 -3.12 -0.85 -6.49
N LEU A 42 -2.02 -0.71 -7.25
CA LEU A 42 -0.65 -0.84 -6.73
C LEU A 42 -0.39 0.07 -5.52
N GLY A 43 -0.99 1.26 -5.47
CA GLY A 43 -0.88 2.16 -4.33
C GLY A 43 -1.24 1.48 -3.02
N THR A 44 -2.17 0.50 -3.04
CA THR A 44 -2.52 -0.29 -1.87
C THR A 44 -1.36 -1.16 -1.39
N VAL A 45 -0.62 -1.77 -2.32
CA VAL A 45 0.58 -2.58 -2.01
C VAL A 45 1.70 -1.69 -1.46
N ILE A 46 1.92 -0.53 -2.07
CA ILE A 46 2.91 0.45 -1.61
C ILE A 46 2.58 0.92 -0.19
N ALA A 47 1.32 1.33 0.04
CA ALA A 47 0.86 1.81 1.34
C ALA A 47 0.95 0.70 2.40
N TYR A 48 0.50 -0.52 2.09
CA TYR A 48 0.59 -1.66 2.99
C TYR A 48 2.06 -1.95 3.38
N HIS A 49 2.96 -1.97 2.41
CA HIS A 49 4.38 -2.22 2.67
C HIS A 49 5.01 -1.10 3.50
N LEU A 50 4.73 0.17 3.18
CA LEU A 50 5.18 1.33 3.94
C LEU A 50 4.69 1.28 5.38
N LEU A 51 3.43 0.90 5.59
CA LEU A 51 2.85 0.82 6.92
C LEU A 51 3.49 -0.30 7.77
N HIS A 52 3.98 -1.38 7.17
CA HIS A 52 4.73 -2.37 7.95
C HIS A 52 6.16 -1.95 8.30
N GLN A 53 6.74 -1.01 7.55
CA GLN A 53 8.11 -0.53 7.80
C GLN A 53 8.19 0.71 8.70
N PHE A 54 7.21 1.61 8.64
CA PHE A 54 7.28 2.92 9.30
C PHE A 54 6.14 3.10 10.32
N THR A 55 6.45 2.90 11.60
CA THR A 55 5.43 2.89 12.68
C THR A 55 5.36 4.19 13.49
N HIS A 56 6.13 5.22 13.13
CA HIS A 56 6.28 6.47 13.90
C HIS A 56 5.21 7.53 13.64
N PHE A 57 4.02 7.15 13.17
CA PHE A 57 2.88 8.05 12.97
C PHE A 57 1.58 7.27 13.23
N ARG A 58 0.45 7.97 13.31
CA ARG A 58 -0.86 7.34 13.54
C ARG A 58 -1.72 7.35 12.28
N ALA A 59 -2.18 6.18 11.87
CA ALA A 59 -3.20 6.04 10.84
C ALA A 59 -4.54 5.73 11.51
N HIS A 60 -5.50 6.64 11.40
CA HIS A 60 -6.85 6.44 11.93
C HIS A 60 -7.70 5.60 10.98
N ARG A 61 -7.45 5.67 9.66
CA ARG A 61 -8.20 4.90 8.68
C ARG A 61 -7.34 4.58 7.47
N PHE A 62 -7.52 3.36 6.95
CA PHE A 62 -6.95 2.93 5.68
C PHE A 62 -8.09 2.56 4.73
N ILE A 63 -8.18 3.27 3.61
CA ILE A 63 -9.18 3.06 2.57
C ILE A 63 -8.44 2.56 1.34
N THR A 64 -8.81 1.38 0.87
CA THR A 64 -8.22 0.77 -0.32
C THR A 64 -9.29 0.59 -1.39
N LEU A 65 -8.93 0.87 -2.63
CA LEU A 65 -9.78 0.75 -3.81
C LEU A 65 -9.09 -0.23 -4.77
N ASP A 66 -9.81 -1.21 -5.28
CA ASP A 66 -9.30 -2.17 -6.28
C ASP A 66 -7.94 -2.76 -5.87
N SER A 67 -7.86 -3.27 -4.63
CA SER A 67 -6.60 -3.76 -4.06
C SER A 67 -6.18 -5.12 -4.62
N PRO A 68 -4.96 -5.27 -5.16
CA PRO A 68 -4.43 -6.57 -5.57
C PRO A 68 -3.76 -7.34 -4.41
N LEU A 69 -3.94 -6.93 -3.15
CA LEU A 69 -3.31 -7.61 -2.00
C LEU A 69 -3.79 -9.05 -1.80
N ALA A 70 -4.97 -9.42 -2.31
CA ALA A 70 -5.48 -10.79 -2.24
C ALA A 70 -4.63 -11.78 -3.06
N PHE A 71 -3.94 -11.30 -4.12
CA PHE A 71 -3.20 -12.18 -5.01
C PHE A 71 -1.91 -12.70 -4.37
N LYS A 72 -1.75 -14.02 -4.36
CA LYS A 72 -0.55 -14.69 -3.81
C LYS A 72 0.75 -14.16 -4.40
N VAL A 73 0.80 -13.91 -5.72
CA VAL A 73 1.98 -13.35 -6.39
C VAL A 73 2.40 -11.99 -5.83
N ILE A 74 1.44 -11.22 -5.29
CA ILE A 74 1.73 -9.96 -4.61
C ILE A 74 2.17 -10.23 -3.17
N GLN A 75 1.47 -11.10 -2.43
CA GLN A 75 1.83 -11.44 -1.04
C GLN A 75 3.23 -12.06 -0.92
N GLU A 76 3.67 -12.84 -1.89
CA GLU A 76 5.03 -13.41 -1.97
C GLU A 76 6.14 -12.34 -2.09
N LYS A 77 5.79 -11.11 -2.47
CA LYS A 77 6.71 -9.97 -2.55
C LYS A 77 6.69 -9.11 -1.28
N LEU A 78 5.87 -9.45 -0.30
CA LEU A 78 5.68 -8.69 0.94
C LEU A 78 6.21 -9.48 2.15
N THR A 79 6.40 -8.78 3.27
CA THR A 79 6.73 -9.43 4.54
C THR A 79 5.56 -10.28 5.01
N LEU A 80 5.83 -11.58 5.22
CA LEU A 80 4.85 -12.55 5.73
C LEU A 80 5.01 -12.76 7.24
N PRO A 81 3.91 -13.06 7.97
CA PRO A 81 2.55 -13.22 7.48
C PRO A 81 1.87 -11.88 7.15
N ILE A 82 0.95 -11.90 6.18
CA ILE A 82 0.09 -10.75 5.91
C ILE A 82 -0.74 -10.47 7.16
N SER A 83 -0.61 -9.26 7.68
CA SER A 83 -1.18 -8.86 8.96
C SER A 83 -1.58 -7.39 8.95
N ARG A 84 -2.43 -7.00 9.90
CA ARG A 84 -2.86 -5.61 10.03
C ARG A 84 -1.65 -4.72 10.37
N PRO A 85 -1.45 -3.60 9.67
CA PRO A 85 -0.34 -2.71 10.00
C PRO A 85 -0.45 -2.13 11.42
N PRO A 86 0.65 -2.10 12.20
CA PRO A 86 0.61 -1.82 13.63
C PRO A 86 0.18 -0.38 14.00
N GLN A 87 0.39 0.59 13.12
CA GLN A 87 -0.02 1.99 13.31
C GLN A 87 -1.47 2.28 12.89
N LEU A 88 -2.17 1.29 12.30
CA LEU A 88 -3.56 1.45 11.89
C LEU A 88 -4.47 1.16 13.09
N HIS A 89 -4.82 2.24 13.81
CA HIS A 89 -5.58 2.15 15.05
C HIS A 89 -7.11 2.14 14.87
N GLY A 90 -7.62 2.67 13.76
CA GLY A 90 -9.05 2.64 13.43
C GLY A 90 -9.35 1.67 12.30
N ASP A 91 -10.23 2.04 11.37
CA ASP A 91 -10.82 1.11 10.39
C ASP A 91 -9.91 0.82 9.18
N TRP A 92 -10.09 -0.36 8.59
CA TRP A 92 -9.66 -0.63 7.21
C TRP A 92 -10.90 -0.93 6.36
N PHE A 93 -11.18 -0.09 5.36
CA PHE A 93 -12.19 -0.35 4.35
C PHE A 93 -11.54 -0.69 3.01
N ASN A 94 -11.93 -1.82 2.42
CA ASN A 94 -11.54 -2.20 1.07
C ASN A 94 -12.77 -2.20 0.17
N PHE A 95 -12.78 -1.31 -0.83
CA PHE A 95 -13.82 -1.25 -1.85
C PHE A 95 -13.29 -1.85 -3.14
N TYR A 96 -14.13 -2.61 -3.81
CA TYR A 96 -13.84 -3.25 -5.09
C TYR A 96 -15.11 -3.30 -5.93
N SER A 97 -14.96 -3.32 -7.24
CA SER A 97 -16.07 -3.62 -8.15
C SER A 97 -16.14 -5.13 -8.42
N PRO A 98 -17.32 -5.77 -8.39
CA PRO A 98 -17.48 -7.16 -8.83
C PRO A 98 -17.02 -7.39 -10.29
N ASP A 99 -17.10 -6.34 -11.12
CA ASP A 99 -16.67 -6.38 -12.53
C ASP A 99 -15.16 -6.16 -12.71
N ASP A 100 -14.44 -5.87 -11.62
CA ASP A 100 -12.98 -5.79 -11.65
C ASP A 100 -12.36 -7.18 -11.49
N PHE A 101 -12.19 -7.88 -12.61
CA PHE A 101 -11.56 -9.20 -12.65
C PHE A 101 -10.17 -9.24 -12.00
N LEU A 102 -9.46 -8.11 -11.90
CA LEU A 102 -8.14 -8.03 -11.28
C LEU A 102 -8.19 -7.91 -9.75
N THR A 103 -9.34 -7.71 -9.13
CA THR A 103 -9.44 -7.47 -7.66
C THR A 103 -10.63 -8.16 -7.00
N ALA A 104 -11.57 -8.68 -7.80
CA ALA A 104 -12.77 -9.37 -7.33
C ALA A 104 -12.58 -10.86 -6.99
N PHE A 105 -11.38 -11.43 -7.14
CA PHE A 105 -11.12 -12.83 -6.79
C PHE A 105 -10.41 -12.96 -5.42
N PRO A 106 -11.00 -13.70 -4.46
CA PRO A 106 -10.44 -13.94 -3.12
C PRO A 106 -9.25 -14.91 -3.11
#